data_AF-A0A2A5G9X2-F1
#
_entry.id   AF-A0A2A5G9X2-F1
#
_cell.length_a   1.000
_cell.length_b   1.000
_cell.length_c   1.000
_cell.angle_alpha   90.00
_cell.angle_beta   90.00
_cell.angle_gamma   90.00
#
_symmetry.space_group_name_H-M   'P 1'
#
loop_
_entity.id
_entity.type
_entity.pdbx_description
1 polymer ?
#
loop_
_entity_poly.entity_id
_entity_poly.type
_entity_poly.pdbx_seq_one_letter_code
_entity_poly.pdbx_strand_id
1 'polypeptide(L)' 'MVIDSPCVRNCCLDEQDVCLGCGRTIEEIIRWGDASDNQKKKILTDSKKRTEKRKRHQE' A
#
# COMPACT_ATOMS: atom_id res chain seq x y z
N MET A 1 13.90 9.28 11.11
CA MET A 1 12.90 9.94 10.26
C MET A 1 11.69 9.02 10.27
N VAL A 2 10.51 9.44 10.69
CA VAL A 2 9.34 8.55 10.77
C VAL A 2 8.66 8.57 9.40
N ILE A 3 8.46 7.41 8.80
CA ILE A 3 7.69 7.28 7.55
C ILE A 3 6.26 6.94 7.94
N ASP A 4 5.34 7.85 7.65
CA ASP A 4 3.91 7.66 7.90
C ASP A 4 3.34 6.46 7.16
N SER A 5 2.44 5.76 7.84
CA SER A 5 1.70 4.67 7.23
C SER A 5 0.67 5.24 6.25
N PRO A 6 0.59 4.75 5.00
CA PRO A 6 -0.41 5.21 4.03
C PRO A 6 -1.81 4.63 4.31
N CYS A 7 -2.04 4.06 5.49
CA CYS A 7 -3.27 3.38 5.84
C CYS A 7 -4.39 4.41 6.08
N VAL A 8 -5.43 4.35 5.24
CA VAL A 8 -6.63 5.19 5.36
C VAL A 8 -7.70 4.59 6.26
N ARG A 9 -7.36 3.52 7.03
CA ARG A 9 -8.27 2.75 7.90
C ARG A 9 -9.52 2.18 7.21
N ASN A 10 -9.53 2.14 5.88
CA ASN A 10 -10.54 1.49 5.07
C ASN A 10 -9.92 0.28 4.38
N CYS A 11 -9.81 -0.84 5.11
CA CYS A 11 -9.12 -2.03 4.61
C CYS A 11 -10.11 -2.97 3.91
N CYS A 12 -10.05 -3.01 2.59
CA CYS A 12 -10.68 -4.05 1.77
C CYS A 12 -9.60 -4.64 0.88
N LEU A 13 -9.30 -5.92 1.00
CA LEU A 13 -8.35 -6.61 0.12
C LEU A 13 -9.09 -7.11 -1.12
N ASP A 14 -8.42 -7.11 -2.27
CA ASP A 14 -8.91 -7.82 -3.46
C ASP A 14 -8.32 -9.24 -3.56
N GLU A 15 -8.63 -9.93 -4.66
CA GLU A 15 -8.15 -11.31 -4.91
C GLU A 15 -6.61 -11.41 -5.03
N GLN A 16 -5.91 -10.31 -5.30
CA GLN A 16 -4.44 -10.27 -5.27
C GLN A 16 -3.86 -9.83 -3.93
N ASP A 17 -4.65 -9.87 -2.85
CA ASP A 17 -4.26 -9.45 -1.50
C ASP A 17 -3.79 -7.99 -1.43
N VAL A 18 -4.24 -7.11 -2.34
CA VAL A 18 -3.91 -5.69 -2.31
C VAL A 18 -5.07 -4.91 -1.70
N CYS A 19 -4.78 -4.14 -0.65
CA CYS A 19 -5.74 -3.23 -0.04
C CYS A 19 -6.21 -2.19 -1.06
N LEU A 20 -7.51 -2.19 -1.36
CA LEU A 20 -8.22 -1.25 -2.22
C LEU A 20 -8.14 0.18 -1.68
N GLY A 21 -8.05 0.36 -0.35
CA GLY A 21 -7.96 1.67 0.28
C GLY A 21 -6.57 2.32 0.16
N CYS A 22 -5.53 1.62 0.63
CA CYS A 22 -4.17 2.18 0.67
C CYS A 22 -3.23 1.68 -0.45
N GLY A 23 -3.65 0.70 -1.24
CA GLY A 23 -2.87 0.13 -2.34
C GLY A 23 -1.74 -0.81 -1.94
N ARG A 24 -1.63 -1.19 -0.66
CA ARG A 24 -0.57 -2.10 -0.15
C ARG A 24 -0.98 -3.56 -0.21
N THR A 25 -0.04 -4.46 -0.45
CA THR A 25 -0.31 -5.90 -0.29
C THR A 25 -0.34 -6.31 1.19
N ILE A 26 -0.99 -7.44 1.49
CA ILE A 26 -0.96 -8.05 2.84
C ILE A 26 0.48 -8.29 3.31
N GLU A 27 1.36 -8.80 2.44
CA GLU A 27 2.77 -9.03 2.75
C GLU A 27 3.49 -7.73 3.13
N GLU A 28 3.20 -6.64 2.41
CA GLU A 28 3.75 -5.33 2.71
C GLU A 28 3.26 -4.81 4.05
N ILE A 29 1.99 -5.04 4.41
CA ILE A 29 1.40 -4.63 5.69
C ILE A 29 2.08 -5.38 6.83
N ILE A 30 2.23 -6.71 6.71
CA ILE A 30 2.87 -7.57 7.70
C ILE A 30 4.33 -7.15 7.92
N ARG A 31 5.10 -6.97 6.85
CA ARG A 31 6.52 -6.62 6.95
C ARG A 31 6.79 -5.15 7.27
N TRP A 32 5.77 -4.29 7.38
CA TRP A 32 5.96 -2.84 7.55
C TRP A 32 6.73 -2.48 8.83
N GLY A 33 6.46 -3.19 9.92
CA GLY A 33 7.13 -2.96 11.21
C GLY A 33 8.63 -3.21 11.12
N ASP A 34 9.02 -4.23 10.37
CA ASP A 34 10.40 -4.67 10.18
C ASP A 34 11.10 -3.95 8.99
N ALA A 35 10.31 -3.35 8.09
CA ALA A 35 10.83 -2.72 6.89
C ALA A 35 11.73 -1.51 7.20
N SER A 36 12.90 -1.46 6.56
CA SER A 36 13.81 -0.31 6.60
C SER A 36 13.22 0.90 5.87
N ASP A 37 13.73 2.11 6.12
CA ASP A 37 13.24 3.33 5.47
C ASP A 37 13.19 3.26 3.94
N ASN A 38 14.20 2.64 3.32
CA ASN A 38 14.22 2.43 1.86
C ASN A 38 13.11 1.50 1.39
N GLN A 39 12.82 0.43 2.14
CA GLN A 39 11.73 -0.49 1.83
C GLN A 39 10.38 0.21 2.02
N LYS A 40 10.21 0.97 3.10
CA LYS A 40 9.00 1.75 3.35
C LYS A 40 8.72 2.75 2.23
N LYS A 41 9.74 3.48 1.76
CA LYS A 41 9.64 4.37 0.59
C LYS A 41 9.25 3.61 -0.69
N LYS A 42 9.82 2.43 -0.92
CA LYS A 42 9.48 1.59 -2.08
C LYS A 42 8.02 1.15 -2.02
N ILE A 43 7.57 0.64 -0.87
CA ILE A 43 6.19 0.23 -0.62
C ILE A 43 5.22 1.38 -0.88
N LEU A 44 5.51 2.58 -0.34
CA LEU A 44 4.70 3.78 -0.57
C LEU A 44 4.59 4.13 -2.06
N THR A 45 5.72 4.10 -2.76
CA THR A 45 5.78 4.40 -4.20
C THR A 45 4.96 3.40 -5.01
N ASP A 46 5.10 2.11 -4.71
CA ASP A 46 4.41 1.04 -5.41
C ASP A 46 2.90 1.04 -5.12
N SER A 47 2.54 1.25 -3.85
CA SER A 47 1.15 1.34 -3.41
C SER A 47 0.42 2.50 -4.06
N LYS A 48 1.08 3.66 -4.17
CA LYS A 48 0.57 4.82 -4.92
C LYS A 48 0.38 4.50 -6.40
N LYS A 49 1.34 3.83 -7.03
CA LYS A 49 1.19 3.39 -8.43
C LYS A 49 0.00 2.44 -8.61
N ARG A 50 -0.23 1.51 -7.67
CA ARG A 50 -1.37 0.58 -7.70
C ARG A 50 -2.70 1.30 -7.55
N THR A 51 -2.82 2.22 -6.60
CA THR A 51 -4.05 3.02 -6.41
C THR A 51 -4.34 3.89 -7.63
N GLU A 52 -3.33 4.55 -8.20
CA GLU A 52 -3.50 5.35 -9.42
C GLU A 52 -3.88 4.52 -10.65
N LYS A 53 -3.33 3.30 -10.80
CA LYS A 53 -3.75 2.37 -11.85
C LYS A 53 -5.21 1.92 -11.69
N ARG A 54 -5.65 1.67 -10.45
CA ARG A 54 -7.02 1.25 -10.15
C ARG A 54 -8.04 2.37 -10.34
N LYS A 55 -7.71 3.61 -9.95
CA LYS A 55 -8.57 4.78 -10.20
C LYS A 55 -8.89 4.97 -11.67
N ARG A 56 -7.92 4.70 -12.56
CA ARG A 56 -8.12 4.75 -14.03
C ARG A 56 -9.05 3.66 -14.59
N HIS A 57 -9.37 2.62 -13.82
CA HIS A 57 -10.31 1.56 -14.21
C HIS A 57 -11.71 1.76 -13.63
N GLN A 58 -11.98 2.90 -12.97
CA GLN A 58 -13.25 3.20 -12.30
C GLN A 58 -14.10 4.28 -13.02
N GLU A 59 -13.77 4.64 -14.27
CA GLU A 59 -14.61 5.49 -15.15
C GLU A 59 -15.46 4.66 -16.12
#